data_AF-A0A7J6Q878-F1
#
_entry.id   AF-A0A7J6Q878-F1
#
_cell.length_a   1.000
_cell.length_b   1.000
_cell.length_c   1.000
_cell.angle_alpha   90.00
_cell.angle_beta   90.00
_cell.angle_gamma   90.00
#
_symmetry.space_group_name_H-M   'P 1'
#
loop_
_entity.id
_entity.type
_entity.pdbx_description
1 polymer ?
#
loop_
_entity_poly.entity_id
_entity_poly.type
_entity_poly.pdbx_seq_one_letter_code
_entity_poly.pdbx_strand_id
1 'polypeptide(L)'
;SEGSDELVGERYRSVAGYYKERNLPLEAAKNYVLCGEYEVAMELCLSLDQTNVSVDDTAASAAGGGLWKLSAHMDLAIDIAGRCHDEGLVNRLVDHLLRANTGLEDDELGYHQAQSIYKLHQVLGNYEESARIAMLIAKREQEEGRYKAAQSLLLKTYKDLDRLKMRIPRELWERLMLLQSYILVKPLAQLDEHVNAALLLKRICQGNVLQSFRKHAAQTLASAVIECMKSGMKAEAHAYACELMRDAELRNRISEQLRKKIEVVVRKPPKEDQQAFQEPLSPCPYCAAPLPDSSLSCGHCQNIVPFCAVTGLHVVLSDWSSPCGNCSFPMRYSMLERMLAHEKSIVCPMCSEELAASAVTKLSPEDALKEAEKFKRSFTRRMSTHENRS
;
A
#
# COMPACT_ATOMS: atom_id res chain seq x y z
N SER A 1 -34.57 -29.58 13.34
CA SER A 1 -33.62 -28.81 12.52
C SER A 1 -32.42 -29.66 12.15
N GLU A 2 -31.88 -30.51 13.03
CA GLU A 2 -30.73 -31.39 12.71
C GLU A 2 -31.02 -32.41 11.60
N GLY A 3 -32.20 -33.05 11.59
CA GLY A 3 -32.57 -34.02 10.55
C GLY A 3 -32.81 -33.43 9.14
N SER A 4 -32.96 -32.11 9.00
CA SER A 4 -33.02 -31.47 7.68
C SER A 4 -31.63 -31.16 7.12
N ASP A 5 -30.66 -30.87 7.99
CA ASP A 5 -29.28 -30.57 7.57
C ASP A 5 -28.51 -31.84 7.18
N GLU A 6 -28.76 -32.98 7.84
CA GLU A 6 -28.20 -34.28 7.44
C GLU A 6 -28.66 -34.71 6.04
N LEU A 7 -29.97 -34.58 5.75
CA LEU A 7 -30.53 -34.91 4.43
C LEU A 7 -29.99 -34.01 3.31
N VAL A 8 -29.64 -32.76 3.64
CA VAL A 8 -29.03 -31.82 2.70
C VAL A 8 -27.56 -32.17 2.48
N GLY A 9 -26.82 -32.53 3.53
CA GLY A 9 -25.43 -32.99 3.44
C GLY A 9 -25.28 -34.26 2.58
N GLU A 10 -26.19 -35.23 2.73
CA GLU A 10 -26.19 -36.45 1.91
C GLU A 10 -26.43 -36.18 0.42
N ARG A 11 -27.31 -35.22 0.10
CA ARG A 11 -27.54 -34.77 -1.29
C ARG A 11 -26.27 -34.16 -1.88
N TYR A 12 -25.59 -33.29 -1.15
CA TYR A 12 -24.34 -32.68 -1.61
C TYR A 12 -23.22 -33.71 -1.78
N ARG A 13 -23.13 -34.72 -0.90
CA ARG A 13 -22.19 -35.84 -1.05
C ARG A 13 -22.46 -36.64 -2.33
N SER A 14 -23.72 -36.94 -2.64
CA SER A 14 -24.09 -37.64 -3.88
C SER A 14 -23.74 -36.82 -5.13
N VAL A 15 -24.03 -35.52 -5.11
CA VAL A 15 -23.67 -34.59 -6.20
C VAL A 15 -22.16 -34.46 -6.36
N ALA A 16 -21.39 -34.43 -5.26
CA ALA A 16 -19.94 -34.40 -5.29
C ALA A 16 -19.37 -35.67 -5.96
N GLY A 17 -19.91 -36.85 -5.62
CA GLY A 17 -19.57 -38.12 -6.27
C GLY A 17 -19.84 -38.10 -7.77
N TYR A 18 -20.99 -37.58 -8.19
CA TYR A 18 -21.38 -37.42 -9.60
C TYR A 18 -20.37 -36.57 -10.40
N TYR A 19 -19.87 -35.48 -9.82
CA TYR A 19 -18.85 -34.62 -10.45
C TYR A 19 -17.47 -35.26 -10.45
N LYS A 20 -17.11 -35.99 -9.38
CA LYS A 20 -15.85 -36.74 -9.27
C LYS A 20 -15.74 -37.82 -10.36
N GLU A 21 -16.81 -38.57 -10.61
CA GLU A 21 -16.89 -39.58 -11.68
C GLU A 21 -16.73 -38.98 -13.08
N ARG A 22 -17.19 -37.73 -13.28
CA ARG A 22 -17.07 -36.99 -14.55
C ARG A 22 -15.74 -36.27 -14.73
N ASN A 23 -14.78 -36.48 -13.83
CA ASN A 23 -13.49 -35.80 -13.82
C ASN A 23 -13.63 -34.26 -13.76
N LEU A 24 -14.60 -33.77 -12.98
CA LEU A 24 -14.80 -32.34 -12.67
C LEU A 24 -14.44 -32.07 -11.20
N PRO A 25 -13.14 -32.15 -10.83
CA PRO A 25 -12.69 -32.12 -9.42
C PRO A 25 -13.01 -30.82 -8.68
N LEU A 26 -13.02 -29.65 -9.35
CA LEU A 26 -13.35 -28.38 -8.70
C LEU A 26 -14.82 -28.30 -8.28
N GLU A 27 -15.74 -28.75 -9.15
CA GLU A 27 -17.17 -28.80 -8.82
C GLU A 27 -17.46 -29.87 -7.75
N ALA A 28 -16.75 -31.00 -7.79
CA ALA A 28 -16.81 -31.99 -6.72
C ALA A 28 -16.34 -31.39 -5.38
N ALA A 29 -15.20 -30.70 -5.36
CA ALA A 29 -14.66 -30.06 -4.16
C ALA A 29 -15.65 -29.06 -3.55
N LYS A 30 -16.26 -28.17 -4.37
CA LYS A 30 -17.29 -27.23 -3.89
C LYS A 30 -18.45 -27.94 -3.16
N ASN A 31 -18.91 -29.06 -3.70
CA ASN A 31 -19.99 -29.83 -3.08
C ASN A 31 -19.52 -30.56 -1.82
N TYR A 32 -18.28 -31.05 -1.77
CA TYR A 32 -17.70 -31.63 -0.54
C TYR A 32 -17.56 -30.58 0.59
N VAL A 33 -17.25 -29.32 0.26
CA VAL A 33 -17.26 -28.22 1.24
C VAL A 33 -18.66 -28.00 1.83
N LEU A 34 -19.72 -28.13 1.02
CA LEU A 34 -21.10 -27.96 1.46
C LEU A 34 -21.59 -29.10 2.37
N CYS A 35 -21.02 -30.30 2.26
CA CYS A 35 -21.32 -31.42 3.16
C CYS A 35 -20.35 -31.56 4.34
N GLY A 36 -19.42 -30.61 4.53
CA GLY A 36 -18.46 -30.60 5.65
C GLY A 36 -17.27 -31.55 5.49
N GLU A 37 -17.08 -32.17 4.32
CA GLU A 37 -15.95 -33.06 4.04
C GLU A 37 -14.73 -32.26 3.55
N TYR A 38 -14.18 -31.46 4.46
CA TYR A 38 -13.10 -30.52 4.18
C TYR A 38 -11.79 -31.19 3.75
N GLU A 39 -11.46 -32.36 4.31
CA GLU A 39 -10.24 -33.11 3.94
C GLU A 39 -10.25 -33.52 2.46
N VAL A 40 -11.35 -34.14 2.02
CA VAL A 40 -11.52 -34.61 0.62
C VAL A 40 -11.56 -33.42 -0.34
N ALA A 41 -12.26 -32.35 0.04
CA ALA A 41 -12.30 -31.12 -0.74
C ALA A 41 -10.91 -30.49 -0.89
N MET A 42 -10.12 -30.45 0.19
CA MET A 42 -8.75 -29.92 0.17
C MET A 42 -7.85 -30.74 -0.75
N GLU A 43 -7.90 -32.07 -0.65
CA GLU A 43 -7.08 -32.95 -1.50
C GLU A 43 -7.36 -32.79 -2.98
N LEU A 44 -8.64 -32.68 -3.37
CA LEU A 44 -9.03 -32.40 -4.75
C LEU A 44 -8.53 -31.03 -5.24
N CYS A 45 -8.49 -30.02 -4.36
CA CYS A 45 -7.97 -28.70 -4.70
C CYS A 45 -6.45 -28.69 -4.87
N LEU A 46 -5.72 -29.40 -4.00
CA LEU A 46 -4.26 -29.51 -4.07
C LEU A 46 -3.81 -30.38 -5.25
N SER A 47 -4.57 -31.43 -5.61
CA SER A 47 -4.26 -32.25 -6.78
C SER A 47 -4.42 -31.47 -8.10
N LEU A 48 -5.35 -30.52 -8.14
CA LEU A 48 -5.57 -29.66 -9.32
C LEU A 48 -4.37 -28.74 -9.59
N ASP A 49 -3.75 -28.21 -8.54
CA ASP A 49 -2.58 -27.34 -8.65
C ASP A 49 -1.37 -28.08 -9.27
N GLN A 50 -1.21 -29.36 -8.95
CA GLN A 50 -0.12 -30.21 -9.49
C GLN A 50 -0.31 -30.57 -10.98
N THR A 51 -1.54 -30.51 -11.49
CA THR A 51 -1.85 -30.89 -12.88
C THR A 51 -1.62 -29.80 -13.93
N ASN A 52 -1.06 -28.66 -13.53
CA ASN A 52 -0.56 -27.62 -14.43
C ASN A 52 -1.58 -27.15 -15.47
N VAL A 53 -2.75 -26.70 -15.01
CA VAL A 53 -3.62 -25.88 -15.85
C VAL A 53 -3.01 -24.48 -15.85
N SER A 54 -2.29 -24.17 -16.93
CA SER A 54 -1.85 -22.81 -17.26
C SER A 54 -3.07 -21.90 -17.34
N VAL A 55 -3.40 -21.24 -16.23
CA VAL A 55 -4.39 -20.17 -16.24
C VAL A 55 -3.69 -18.95 -16.83
N ASP A 56 -4.17 -18.55 -18.01
CA ASP A 56 -3.71 -17.37 -18.74
C ASP A 56 -3.38 -16.19 -17.82
N ASP A 57 -2.14 -15.71 -17.96
CA ASP A 57 -1.67 -14.39 -17.54
C ASP A 57 -2.49 -13.31 -18.26
N THR A 58 -3.71 -13.07 -17.81
CA THR A 58 -4.47 -11.88 -18.18
C THR A 58 -4.55 -10.95 -16.99
N ALA A 59 -3.72 -9.92 -17.11
CA ALA A 59 -3.67 -8.73 -16.30
C ALA A 59 -5.06 -8.28 -15.82
N ALA A 60 -5.10 -7.97 -14.52
CA ALA A 60 -5.82 -6.86 -13.91
C ALA A 60 -7.12 -6.42 -14.60
N SER A 61 -8.23 -6.98 -14.14
CA SER A 61 -9.48 -6.22 -14.04
C SER A 61 -10.41 -6.92 -13.04
N ALA A 62 -10.27 -6.57 -11.76
CA ALA A 62 -11.32 -6.85 -10.79
C ALA A 62 -12.20 -5.59 -10.69
N ALA A 63 -13.30 -5.58 -11.44
CA ALA A 63 -14.43 -4.67 -11.22
C ALA A 63 -15.21 -5.02 -9.92
N GLY A 64 -14.50 -5.46 -8.87
CA GLY A 64 -15.09 -5.96 -7.64
C GLY A 64 -14.02 -6.25 -6.59
N GLY A 65 -13.46 -5.20 -5.99
CA GLY A 65 -12.79 -5.19 -4.67
C GLY A 65 -11.58 -6.11 -4.41
N GLY A 66 -11.28 -7.07 -5.29
CA GLY A 66 -10.18 -8.03 -5.14
C GLY A 66 -8.88 -7.44 -5.67
N LEU A 67 -7.81 -7.55 -4.87
CA LEU A 67 -6.50 -7.02 -5.22
C LEU A 67 -5.82 -7.79 -6.38
N TRP A 68 -6.13 -9.08 -6.49
CA TRP A 68 -5.74 -9.99 -7.55
C TRP A 68 -6.71 -11.18 -7.57
N LYS A 69 -6.76 -11.94 -8.67
CA LYS A 69 -7.59 -13.14 -8.82
C LYS A 69 -6.72 -14.38 -8.71
N LEU A 70 -6.94 -15.22 -7.70
CA LEU A 70 -6.27 -16.52 -7.61
C LEU A 70 -6.97 -17.54 -8.54
N SER A 71 -6.33 -18.68 -8.76
CA SER A 71 -7.00 -19.82 -9.36
C SER A 71 -8.14 -20.30 -8.45
N ALA A 72 -9.23 -20.77 -9.06
CA ALA A 72 -10.45 -21.10 -8.33
C ALA A 72 -10.26 -22.24 -7.30
N HIS A 73 -9.36 -23.18 -7.57
CA HIS A 73 -9.03 -24.25 -6.63
C HIS A 73 -8.22 -23.74 -5.42
N MET A 74 -7.31 -22.78 -5.62
CA MET A 74 -6.56 -22.19 -4.50
C MET A 74 -7.44 -21.28 -3.64
N ASP A 75 -8.32 -20.52 -4.28
CA ASP A 75 -9.31 -19.72 -3.55
C ASP A 75 -10.22 -20.60 -2.68
N LEU A 76 -10.67 -21.74 -3.20
CA LEU A 76 -11.47 -22.70 -2.45
C LEU A 76 -10.66 -23.37 -1.33
N ALA A 77 -9.41 -23.77 -1.58
CA ALA A 77 -8.53 -24.34 -0.56
C ALA A 77 -8.32 -23.39 0.62
N ILE A 78 -8.08 -22.10 0.36
CA ILE A 78 -7.94 -21.08 1.41
C ILE A 78 -9.26 -20.86 2.17
N ASP A 79 -10.40 -20.86 1.47
CA ASP A 79 -11.72 -20.78 2.12
C ASP A 79 -11.98 -21.99 3.02
N ILE A 80 -11.60 -23.21 2.59
CA ILE A 80 -11.68 -24.42 3.43
C ILE A 80 -10.83 -24.25 4.69
N ALA A 81 -9.57 -23.82 4.56
CA ALA A 81 -8.67 -23.59 5.69
C ALA A 81 -9.24 -22.57 6.70
N GLY A 82 -9.97 -21.56 6.21
CA GLY A 82 -10.69 -20.60 7.05
C GLY A 82 -11.90 -21.15 7.78
N ARG A 83 -12.59 -22.13 7.19
CA ARG A 83 -13.83 -22.70 7.75
C ARG A 83 -13.56 -23.84 8.72
N CYS A 84 -12.59 -24.70 8.42
CA CYS A 84 -12.34 -25.89 9.23
C CYS A 84 -11.60 -25.58 10.54
N HIS A 85 -10.81 -24.50 10.58
CA HIS A 85 -9.89 -24.16 11.68
C HIS A 85 -9.03 -25.35 12.16
N ASP A 86 -8.85 -26.37 11.33
CA ASP A 86 -8.05 -27.55 11.62
C ASP A 86 -6.59 -27.25 11.28
N GLU A 87 -5.76 -27.17 12.33
CA GLU A 87 -4.32 -26.91 12.20
C GLU A 87 -3.62 -27.92 11.28
N GLY A 88 -4.08 -29.19 11.23
CA GLY A 88 -3.51 -30.20 10.34
C GLY A 88 -3.73 -29.87 8.87
N LEU A 89 -4.95 -29.50 8.49
CA LEU A 89 -5.29 -29.10 7.12
C LEU A 89 -4.65 -27.77 6.73
N VAL A 90 -4.61 -26.81 7.66
CA VAL A 90 -3.93 -25.53 7.44
C VAL A 90 -2.44 -25.75 7.20
N ASN A 91 -1.77 -26.56 8.04
CA ASN A 91 -0.35 -26.86 7.87
C ASN A 91 -0.09 -27.63 6.58
N ARG A 92 -0.98 -28.54 6.14
CA ARG A 92 -0.87 -29.19 4.82
C ARG A 92 -0.93 -28.18 3.67
N LEU A 93 -1.83 -27.19 3.74
CA LEU A 93 -1.93 -26.14 2.73
C LEU A 93 -0.72 -25.20 2.74
N VAL A 94 -0.26 -24.81 3.93
CA VAL A 94 0.97 -24.00 4.10
C VAL A 94 2.17 -24.76 3.53
N ASP A 95 2.33 -26.03 3.90
CA ASP A 95 3.38 -26.90 3.38
C ASP A 95 3.30 -27.03 1.86
N HIS A 96 2.11 -27.17 1.27
CA HIS A 96 1.95 -27.21 -0.19
C HIS A 96 2.39 -25.89 -0.84
N LEU A 97 1.99 -24.75 -0.26
CA LEU A 97 2.36 -23.41 -0.73
C LEU A 97 3.87 -23.13 -0.61
N LEU A 98 4.55 -23.74 0.37
CA LEU A 98 5.99 -23.58 0.61
C LEU A 98 6.84 -24.64 -0.14
N ARG A 99 6.39 -25.90 -0.21
CA ARG A 99 7.10 -27.04 -0.83
C ARG A 99 7.13 -27.02 -2.34
N ALA A 100 6.30 -26.20 -3.00
CA ALA A 100 6.41 -25.94 -4.44
C ALA A 100 7.76 -25.32 -4.86
N ASN A 101 8.69 -25.09 -3.92
CA ASN A 101 9.97 -24.43 -4.12
C ASN A 101 11.16 -25.13 -3.45
N THR A 102 11.18 -26.46 -3.29
CA THR A 102 12.41 -27.16 -2.82
C THR A 102 13.56 -26.97 -3.82
N GLY A 103 14.28 -25.86 -3.70
CA GLY A 103 15.39 -25.49 -4.55
C GLY A 103 15.84 -24.02 -4.47
N LEU A 104 15.06 -23.08 -3.90
CA LEU A 104 15.36 -21.65 -3.98
C LEU A 104 15.20 -20.93 -2.61
N GLU A 105 16.06 -19.94 -2.35
CA GLU A 105 16.20 -19.23 -1.07
C GLU A 105 14.93 -18.41 -0.68
N ASP A 106 14.82 -17.99 0.59
CA ASP A 106 13.66 -17.27 1.17
C ASP A 106 13.21 -16.00 0.39
N ASP A 107 14.09 -15.40 -0.42
CA ASP A 107 13.79 -14.25 -1.28
C ASP A 107 13.00 -14.61 -2.57
N GLU A 108 12.86 -15.91 -2.87
CA GLU A 108 12.34 -16.43 -4.14
C GLU A 108 10.95 -17.10 -4.05
N LEU A 109 10.15 -16.77 -3.04
CA LEU A 109 8.75 -17.21 -3.01
C LEU A 109 8.06 -16.81 -4.33
N GLY A 110 7.35 -17.70 -5.03
CA GLY A 110 6.68 -17.33 -6.28
C GLY A 110 5.69 -16.18 -6.07
N TYR A 111 5.48 -15.31 -7.07
CA TYR A 111 4.56 -14.18 -6.95
C TYR A 111 3.12 -14.62 -6.61
N HIS A 112 2.61 -15.67 -7.28
CA HIS A 112 1.29 -16.26 -7.00
C HIS A 112 1.22 -16.99 -5.65
N GLN A 113 2.34 -17.55 -5.18
CA GLN A 113 2.42 -18.19 -3.87
C GLN A 113 2.31 -17.15 -2.76
N ALA A 114 3.05 -16.04 -2.86
CA ALA A 114 2.97 -14.93 -1.91
C ALA A 114 1.55 -14.37 -1.80
N GLN A 115 0.87 -14.22 -2.93
CA GLN A 115 -0.55 -13.83 -3.00
C GLN A 115 -1.47 -14.81 -2.25
N SER A 116 -1.23 -16.11 -2.43
CA SER A 116 -2.00 -17.18 -1.76
C SER A 116 -1.75 -17.21 -0.26
N ILE A 117 -0.49 -17.11 0.16
CA ILE A 117 -0.09 -17.07 1.56
C ILE A 117 -0.64 -15.81 2.25
N TYR A 118 -0.59 -14.64 1.60
CA TYR A 118 -1.21 -13.42 2.12
C TYR A 118 -2.70 -13.63 2.40
N LYS A 119 -3.44 -14.20 1.43
CA LYS A 119 -4.88 -14.43 1.57
C LYS A 119 -5.19 -15.48 2.64
N LEU A 120 -4.38 -16.54 2.72
CA LEU A 120 -4.48 -17.55 3.77
C LEU A 120 -4.35 -16.91 5.16
N HIS A 121 -3.29 -16.13 5.40
CA HIS A 121 -3.11 -15.47 6.69
C HIS A 121 -4.22 -14.45 7.02
N GLN A 122 -4.79 -13.77 6.02
CA GLN A 122 -5.96 -12.91 6.23
C GLN A 122 -7.16 -13.70 6.74
N VAL A 123 -7.45 -14.84 6.11
CA VAL A 123 -8.60 -15.70 6.46
C VAL A 123 -8.39 -16.36 7.83
N LEU A 124 -7.17 -16.75 8.16
CA LEU A 124 -6.82 -17.31 9.48
C LEU A 124 -6.76 -16.26 10.61
N GLY A 125 -6.85 -14.97 10.29
CA GLY A 125 -6.71 -13.88 11.27
C GLY A 125 -5.27 -13.62 11.72
N ASN A 126 -4.28 -14.18 11.03
CA ASN A 126 -2.85 -13.98 11.28
C ASN A 126 -2.35 -12.70 10.60
N TYR A 127 -2.87 -11.55 11.03
CA TYR A 127 -2.64 -10.25 10.37
C TYR A 127 -1.19 -9.75 10.44
N GLU A 128 -0.41 -10.18 11.44
CA GLU A 128 1.02 -9.82 11.54
C GLU A 128 1.84 -10.45 10.40
N GLU A 129 1.71 -11.76 10.19
CA GLU A 129 2.34 -12.44 9.05
C GLU A 129 1.77 -11.95 7.72
N SER A 130 0.46 -11.71 7.65
CA SER A 130 -0.15 -11.12 6.46
C SER A 130 0.48 -9.76 6.11
N ALA A 131 0.77 -8.92 7.10
CA ALA A 131 1.43 -7.64 6.87
C ALA A 131 2.88 -7.81 6.38
N ARG A 132 3.62 -8.80 6.90
CA ARG A 132 4.97 -9.14 6.42
C ARG A 132 4.95 -9.57 4.95
N ILE A 133 4.04 -10.47 4.59
CA ILE A 133 3.89 -10.93 3.20
C ILE A 133 3.38 -9.81 2.28
N ALA A 134 2.49 -8.94 2.75
CA ALA A 134 2.05 -7.77 2.00
C ALA A 134 3.21 -6.83 1.65
N MET A 135 4.16 -6.62 2.57
CA MET A 135 5.37 -5.83 2.29
C MET A 135 6.25 -6.48 1.22
N LEU A 136 6.38 -7.81 1.23
CA LEU A 136 7.12 -8.55 0.19
C LEU A 136 6.47 -8.40 -1.19
N ILE A 137 5.15 -8.59 -1.28
CA ILE A 137 4.41 -8.43 -2.54
C ILE A 137 4.52 -6.99 -3.02
N ALA A 138 4.34 -6.00 -2.14
CA ALA A 138 4.45 -4.58 -2.50
C ALA A 138 5.84 -4.22 -3.04
N LYS A 139 6.92 -4.79 -2.48
CA LYS A 139 8.28 -4.60 -2.99
C LYS A 139 8.43 -5.10 -4.43
N ARG A 140 7.89 -6.28 -4.75
CA ARG A 140 7.92 -6.82 -6.12
C ARG A 140 7.10 -5.99 -7.10
N GLU A 141 5.90 -5.55 -6.68
CA GLU A 141 5.09 -4.61 -7.46
C GLU A 141 5.84 -3.30 -7.76
N GLN A 142 6.64 -2.80 -6.80
CA GLN A 142 7.50 -1.63 -7.02
C GLN A 142 8.62 -1.90 -8.04
N GLU A 143 9.28 -3.06 -7.96
CA GLU A 143 10.34 -3.46 -8.90
C GLU A 143 9.81 -3.58 -10.34
N GLU A 144 8.55 -4.01 -10.49
CA GLU A 144 7.83 -4.05 -11.77
C GLU A 144 7.28 -2.68 -12.21
N GLY A 145 7.41 -1.63 -11.39
CA GLY A 145 6.92 -0.29 -11.69
C GLY A 145 5.41 -0.09 -11.47
N ARG A 146 4.74 -1.05 -10.83
CA ARG A 146 3.30 -1.02 -10.50
C ARG A 146 3.05 -0.33 -9.15
N TYR A 147 3.53 0.90 -9.00
CA TYR A 147 3.50 1.64 -7.72
C TYR A 147 2.10 1.82 -7.13
N LYS A 148 1.07 2.00 -7.97
CA LYS A 148 -0.32 2.13 -7.49
C LYS A 148 -0.85 0.83 -6.88
N ALA A 149 -0.49 -0.32 -7.46
CA ALA A 149 -0.88 -1.62 -6.93
C ALA A 149 -0.18 -1.90 -5.58
N ALA A 150 1.12 -1.63 -5.50
CA ALA A 150 1.88 -1.69 -4.26
C ALA A 150 1.26 -0.81 -3.16
N GLN A 151 0.93 0.44 -3.50
CA GLN A 151 0.31 1.39 -2.58
C GLN A 151 -1.05 0.89 -2.09
N SER A 152 -1.89 0.36 -3.00
CA SER A 152 -3.23 -0.13 -2.68
C SER A 152 -3.17 -1.33 -1.72
N LEU A 153 -2.20 -2.25 -1.91
CA LEU A 153 -1.97 -3.37 -1.01
C LEU A 153 -1.56 -2.93 0.39
N LEU A 154 -0.59 -2.02 0.49
CA LEU A 154 -0.14 -1.51 1.78
C LEU A 154 -1.23 -0.69 2.47
N LEU A 155 -2.03 0.08 1.73
CA LEU A 155 -3.16 0.83 2.28
C LEU A 155 -4.26 -0.11 2.80
N LYS A 156 -4.59 -1.17 2.05
CA LYS A 156 -5.54 -2.18 2.51
C LYS A 156 -5.05 -2.81 3.82
N THR A 157 -3.81 -3.26 3.83
CA THR A 157 -3.18 -3.89 5.00
C THR A 157 -3.14 -2.93 6.20
N TYR A 158 -2.82 -1.65 5.98
CA TYR A 158 -2.91 -0.60 7.00
C TYR A 158 -4.32 -0.47 7.57
N LYS A 159 -5.35 -0.41 6.71
CA LYS A 159 -6.75 -0.32 7.12
C LYS A 159 -7.20 -1.55 7.92
N ASP A 160 -6.77 -2.74 7.52
CA ASP A 160 -7.08 -3.99 8.22
C ASP A 160 -6.50 -3.96 9.65
N LEU A 161 -5.23 -3.60 9.81
CA LEU A 161 -4.58 -3.48 11.12
C LEU A 161 -5.23 -2.40 12.00
N ASP A 162 -5.54 -1.22 11.45
CA ASP A 162 -6.16 -0.14 12.21
C ASP A 162 -7.59 -0.49 12.65
N ARG A 163 -8.37 -1.16 11.79
CA ARG A 163 -9.71 -1.65 12.11
C ARG A 163 -9.68 -2.63 13.29
N LEU A 164 -8.71 -3.53 13.29
CA LEU A 164 -8.50 -4.53 14.34
C LEU A 164 -7.80 -3.96 15.59
N LYS A 165 -7.44 -2.66 15.57
CA LYS A 165 -6.71 -1.99 16.65
C LYS A 165 -5.39 -2.69 17.00
N MET A 166 -4.78 -3.31 15.99
CA MET A 166 -3.45 -3.88 16.06
C MET A 166 -2.41 -2.79 15.85
N ARG A 167 -1.20 -3.03 16.36
CA ARG A 167 -0.08 -2.11 16.15
C ARG A 167 0.29 -2.09 14.67
N ILE A 168 0.48 -0.88 14.13
CA ILE A 168 0.92 -0.70 12.75
C ILE A 168 2.45 -0.77 12.71
N PRO A 169 3.05 -1.70 11.94
CA PRO A 169 4.50 -1.74 11.76
C PRO A 169 5.01 -0.44 11.14
N ARG A 170 6.09 0.10 11.71
CA ARG A 170 6.70 1.36 11.24
C ARG A 170 7.17 1.27 9.79
N GLU A 171 7.75 0.14 9.42
CA GLU A 171 8.21 -0.10 8.04
C GLU A 171 7.04 -0.07 7.04
N LEU A 172 5.90 -0.68 7.37
CA LEU A 172 4.70 -0.64 6.53
C LEU A 172 4.24 0.81 6.31
N TRP A 173 4.22 1.61 7.37
CA TRP A 173 3.88 3.03 7.29
C TRP A 173 4.86 3.80 6.40
N GLU A 174 6.17 3.66 6.62
CA GLU A 174 7.19 4.36 5.85
C GLU A 174 7.13 4.01 4.36
N ARG A 175 6.95 2.73 4.02
CA ARG A 175 6.78 2.27 2.63
C ARG A 175 5.50 2.80 1.99
N LEU A 176 4.37 2.77 2.71
CA LEU A 176 3.10 3.31 2.23
C LEU A 176 3.20 4.81 1.97
N MET A 177 3.80 5.58 2.88
CA MET A 177 3.97 7.03 2.72
C MET A 177 4.92 7.38 1.58
N LEU A 178 5.98 6.60 1.38
CA LEU A 178 6.90 6.77 0.25
C LEU A 178 6.18 6.57 -1.10
N LEU A 179 5.42 5.47 -1.23
CA LEU A 179 4.61 5.21 -2.41
C LEU A 179 3.55 6.27 -2.65
N GLN A 180 2.87 6.71 -1.60
CA GLN A 180 1.87 7.75 -1.68
C GLN A 180 2.49 9.09 -2.10
N SER A 181 3.68 9.40 -1.60
CA SER A 181 4.43 10.60 -2.00
C SER A 181 4.67 10.61 -3.50
N TYR A 182 5.09 9.47 -4.06
CA TYR A 182 5.31 9.33 -5.50
C TYR A 182 4.03 9.56 -6.32
N ILE A 183 2.91 8.98 -5.89
CA ILE A 183 1.61 9.11 -6.58
C ILE A 183 1.11 10.57 -6.54
N LEU A 184 1.33 11.28 -5.43
CA LEU A 184 0.88 12.66 -5.23
C LEU A 184 1.61 13.71 -6.05
N VAL A 185 2.84 13.44 -6.50
CA VAL A 185 3.66 14.42 -7.25
C VAL A 185 2.91 14.97 -8.46
N LYS A 186 2.32 14.09 -9.29
CA LYS A 186 1.69 14.52 -10.54
C LYS A 186 0.43 15.38 -10.29
N PRO A 187 -0.54 14.97 -9.44
CA PRO A 187 -1.68 15.83 -9.09
C PRO A 187 -1.25 17.18 -8.50
N LEU A 188 -0.27 17.21 -7.59
CA LEU A 188 0.20 18.45 -6.98
C LEU A 188 0.83 19.40 -8.00
N ALA A 189 1.67 18.87 -8.91
CA ALA A 189 2.26 19.66 -9.98
C ALA A 189 1.21 20.21 -10.96
N GLN A 190 0.07 19.53 -11.14
CA GLN A 190 -1.06 20.00 -11.96
C GLN A 190 -1.90 21.09 -11.27
N LEU A 191 -1.87 21.14 -9.94
CA LEU A 191 -2.50 22.18 -9.12
C LEU A 191 -1.54 23.36 -8.82
N ASP A 192 -0.41 23.44 -9.53
CA ASP A 192 0.65 24.44 -9.30
C ASP A 192 1.26 24.43 -7.88
N GLU A 193 1.09 23.33 -7.13
CA GLU A 193 1.69 23.09 -5.81
C GLU A 193 3.15 22.61 -5.94
N HIS A 194 3.97 23.38 -6.65
CA HIS A 194 5.35 23.02 -6.99
C HIS A 194 6.22 22.75 -5.77
N VAL A 195 6.03 23.52 -4.69
CA VAL A 195 6.81 23.35 -3.45
C VAL A 195 6.53 21.99 -2.81
N ASN A 196 5.25 21.61 -2.69
CA ASN A 196 4.86 20.32 -2.13
C ASN A 196 5.39 19.18 -3.01
N ALA A 197 5.18 19.27 -4.33
CA ALA A 197 5.67 18.29 -5.28
C ALA A 197 7.20 18.12 -5.19
N ALA A 198 7.96 19.22 -5.08
CA ALA A 198 9.40 19.21 -4.94
C ALA A 198 9.86 18.58 -3.60
N LEU A 199 9.18 18.87 -2.48
CA LEU A 199 9.47 18.23 -1.19
C LEU A 199 9.21 16.71 -1.21
N LEU A 200 8.14 16.26 -1.88
CA LEU A 200 7.87 14.83 -2.07
C LEU A 200 8.92 14.16 -2.96
N LEU A 201 9.35 14.82 -4.04
CA LEU A 201 10.42 14.32 -4.91
C LEU A 201 11.75 14.26 -4.17
N LYS A 202 12.05 15.24 -3.31
CA LYS A 202 13.23 15.24 -2.44
C LYS A 202 13.24 14.02 -1.53
N ARG A 203 12.09 13.62 -0.95
CA ARG A 203 11.93 12.38 -0.17
C ARG A 203 12.24 11.12 -0.99
N ILE A 204 11.86 11.09 -2.27
CA ILE A 204 12.03 9.92 -3.15
C ILE A 204 13.45 9.83 -3.71
N CYS A 205 14.07 10.96 -4.03
CA CYS A 205 15.42 11.05 -4.60
C CYS A 205 16.53 10.99 -3.55
N GLN A 206 16.21 10.79 -2.28
CA GLN A 206 17.20 10.72 -1.20
C GLN A 206 17.86 9.34 -1.10
N GLY A 207 19.20 9.31 -1.11
CA GLY A 207 19.99 8.12 -0.84
C GLY A 207 19.61 6.93 -1.72
N ASN A 208 19.39 5.77 -1.10
CA ASN A 208 19.04 4.53 -1.80
C ASN A 208 17.55 4.41 -2.15
N VAL A 209 16.71 5.39 -1.79
CA VAL A 209 15.26 5.33 -2.00
C VAL A 209 14.89 5.31 -3.48
N LEU A 210 15.64 6.04 -4.32
CA LEU A 210 15.43 6.05 -5.76
C LEU A 210 15.58 4.65 -6.39
N GLN A 211 16.35 3.76 -5.77
CA GLN A 211 16.50 2.37 -6.24
C GLN A 211 15.22 1.54 -6.09
N SER A 212 14.28 1.96 -5.24
CA SER A 212 12.93 1.38 -5.16
C SER A 212 12.00 1.88 -6.27
N PHE A 213 12.43 2.86 -7.07
CA PHE A 213 11.69 3.44 -8.20
C PHE A 213 12.44 3.32 -9.53
N ARG A 214 13.35 2.33 -9.68
CA ARG A 214 14.25 2.18 -10.86
C ARG A 214 13.54 2.27 -12.21
N LYS A 215 12.35 1.65 -12.34
CA LYS A 215 11.57 1.70 -13.58
C LYS A 215 11.18 3.13 -13.96
N HIS A 216 10.99 4.03 -13.00
CA HIS A 216 10.66 5.45 -13.24
C HIS A 216 11.77 6.42 -12.81
N ALA A 217 13.00 5.94 -12.55
CA ALA A 217 14.05 6.77 -11.97
C ALA A 217 14.38 7.99 -12.85
N ALA A 218 14.49 7.79 -14.16
CA ALA A 218 14.79 8.86 -15.13
C ALA A 218 13.70 9.95 -15.13
N GLN A 219 12.42 9.54 -15.19
CA GLN A 219 11.28 10.46 -15.17
C GLN A 219 11.11 11.14 -13.81
N THR A 220 11.43 10.44 -12.72
CA THR A 220 11.36 10.96 -11.35
C THR A 220 12.42 12.04 -11.14
N LEU A 221 13.67 11.77 -11.50
CA LEU A 221 14.74 12.77 -11.46
C LEU A 221 14.43 13.97 -12.35
N ALA A 222 13.94 13.75 -13.57
CA ALA A 222 13.59 14.84 -14.47
C ALA A 222 12.46 15.73 -13.90
N SER A 223 11.45 15.12 -13.27
CA SER A 223 10.39 15.83 -12.57
C SER A 223 10.96 16.58 -11.36
N ALA A 224 11.87 15.97 -10.59
CA ALA A 224 12.54 16.60 -9.45
C ALA A 224 13.28 17.86 -9.88
N VAL A 225 14.02 17.82 -10.99
CA VAL A 225 14.69 19.01 -11.55
C VAL A 225 13.68 20.11 -11.87
N ILE A 226 12.58 19.79 -12.56
CA ILE A 226 11.58 20.78 -12.97
C ILE A 226 10.92 21.42 -11.74
N GLU A 227 10.39 20.60 -10.83
CA GLU A 227 9.63 21.08 -9.67
C GLU A 227 10.54 21.83 -8.68
N CYS A 228 11.78 21.39 -8.49
CA CYS A 228 12.77 22.11 -7.68
C CYS A 228 13.12 23.47 -8.31
N MET A 229 13.30 23.56 -9.64
CA MET A 229 13.55 24.83 -10.32
C MET A 229 12.39 25.81 -10.17
N LYS A 230 11.14 25.33 -10.32
CA LYS A 230 9.94 26.14 -10.13
C LYS A 230 9.74 26.62 -8.69
N SER A 231 10.22 25.83 -7.73
CA SER A 231 10.11 26.11 -6.29
C SER A 231 11.29 26.91 -5.72
N GLY A 232 12.27 27.30 -6.56
CA GLY A 232 13.46 28.02 -6.12
C GLY A 232 14.54 27.15 -5.44
N MET A 233 14.36 25.82 -5.37
CA MET A 233 15.31 24.84 -4.84
C MET A 233 16.42 24.54 -5.85
N LYS A 234 17.21 25.56 -6.20
CA LYS A 234 18.19 25.49 -7.31
C LYS A 234 19.34 24.51 -7.04
N ALA A 235 19.76 24.37 -5.79
CA ALA A 235 20.82 23.45 -5.41
C ALA A 235 20.40 21.98 -5.60
N GLU A 236 19.22 21.62 -5.11
CA GLU A 236 18.63 20.30 -5.31
C GLU A 236 18.38 20.03 -6.80
N ALA A 237 17.82 21.00 -7.53
CA ALA A 237 17.62 20.88 -8.97
C ALA A 237 18.93 20.59 -9.72
N HIS A 238 20.01 21.30 -9.39
CA HIS A 238 21.32 21.08 -10.00
C HIS A 238 21.89 19.71 -9.66
N ALA A 239 21.78 19.27 -8.40
CA ALA A 239 22.23 17.95 -7.97
C ALA A 239 21.52 16.82 -8.73
N TYR A 240 20.18 16.83 -8.78
CA TYR A 240 19.40 15.84 -9.50
C TYR A 240 19.64 15.87 -11.01
N ALA A 241 19.86 17.06 -11.59
CA ALA A 241 20.21 17.20 -12.99
C ALA A 241 21.57 16.55 -13.30
N CYS A 242 22.55 16.74 -12.41
CA CYS A 242 23.86 16.11 -12.55
C CYS A 242 23.79 14.59 -12.40
N GLU A 243 22.99 14.09 -11.46
CA GLU A 243 22.76 12.65 -11.29
C GLU A 243 22.14 12.03 -12.54
N LEU A 244 21.07 12.62 -13.06
CA LEU A 244 20.37 12.16 -14.26
C LEU A 244 21.25 12.18 -15.51
N MET A 245 22.10 13.19 -15.67
CA MET A 245 22.95 13.34 -16.86
C MET A 245 24.24 12.51 -16.80
N ARG A 246 24.66 12.09 -15.61
CA ARG A 246 25.84 11.24 -15.41
C ARG A 246 25.57 9.81 -15.86
N ASP A 247 24.37 9.31 -15.63
CA ASP A 247 23.95 7.97 -16.04
C ASP A 247 23.39 7.99 -17.48
N ALA A 248 24.10 7.34 -18.40
CA ALA A 248 23.72 7.27 -19.80
C ALA A 248 22.38 6.53 -20.01
N GLU A 249 22.08 5.50 -19.21
CA GLU A 249 20.83 4.77 -19.30
C GLU A 249 19.66 5.66 -18.92
N LEU A 250 19.75 6.37 -17.78
CA LEU A 250 18.71 7.29 -17.33
C LEU A 250 18.53 8.46 -18.32
N ARG A 251 19.63 9.03 -18.81
CA ARG A 251 19.62 10.12 -19.80
C ARG A 251 18.92 9.74 -21.11
N ASN A 252 19.03 8.49 -21.55
CA ASN A 252 18.39 8.01 -22.78
C ASN A 252 16.90 7.67 -22.60
N ARG A 253 16.41 7.60 -21.36
CA ARG A 253 15.01 7.32 -21.03
C ARG A 253 14.13 8.56 -20.92
N ILE A 254 14.68 9.76 -21.16
CA ILE A 254 13.94 11.03 -21.20
C ILE A 254 13.90 11.60 -22.63
N SER A 255 12.87 12.41 -22.92
CA SER A 255 12.72 13.03 -24.24
C SER A 255 13.85 14.03 -24.54
N GLU A 256 14.19 14.20 -25.81
CA GLU A 256 15.25 15.13 -26.23
C GLU A 256 14.97 16.58 -25.79
N GLN A 257 13.71 17.01 -25.85
CA GLN A 257 13.29 18.33 -25.40
C GLN A 257 13.57 18.55 -23.91
N LEU A 258 13.25 17.56 -23.08
CA LEU A 258 13.49 17.62 -21.64
C LEU A 258 14.99 17.54 -21.33
N ARG A 259 15.71 16.67 -22.05
CA ARG A 259 17.17 16.53 -21.95
C ARG A 259 17.88 17.86 -22.16
N LYS A 260 17.55 18.59 -23.24
CA LYS A 260 18.13 19.92 -23.53
C LYS A 260 17.87 20.92 -22.39
N LYS A 261 16.67 20.94 -21.81
CA LYS A 261 16.35 21.82 -20.68
C LYS A 261 17.18 21.48 -19.44
N ILE A 262 17.34 20.21 -19.13
CA ILE A 262 18.10 19.76 -17.95
C ILE A 262 19.61 19.96 -18.14
N GLU A 263 20.14 19.78 -19.35
CA GLU A 263 21.55 20.10 -19.67
C GLU A 263 21.87 21.58 -19.41
N VAL A 264 20.92 22.49 -19.64
CA VAL A 264 21.09 23.91 -19.30
C VAL A 264 21.20 24.12 -17.78
N VAL A 265 20.46 23.35 -16.97
CA VAL A 265 20.55 23.40 -15.51
C VAL A 265 21.93 22.92 -15.05
N VAL A 266 22.43 21.79 -15.58
CA VAL A 266 23.78 21.28 -15.25
C VAL A 266 24.87 22.31 -15.55
N ARG A 267 24.77 23.01 -16.68
CA ARG A 267 25.75 24.03 -17.11
C ARG A 267 25.72 25.31 -16.29
N LYS A 268 24.68 25.54 -15.49
CA LYS A 268 24.49 26.75 -14.69
C LYS A 268 24.36 26.38 -13.21
N PRO A 269 25.47 26.01 -12.54
CA PRO A 269 25.43 25.74 -11.11
C PRO A 269 24.91 26.95 -10.33
N PRO A 270 24.18 26.73 -9.23
CA PRO A 270 23.77 27.81 -8.34
C PRO A 270 25.01 28.55 -7.83
N LYS A 271 24.88 29.87 -7.67
CA LYS A 271 25.96 30.69 -7.08
C LYS A 271 25.98 30.47 -5.57
N GLU A 272 27.16 30.52 -4.94
CA GLU A 272 27.31 30.35 -3.48
C GLU A 272 26.51 31.39 -2.69
N ASP A 273 26.33 32.60 -3.23
CA ASP A 273 25.53 33.68 -2.60
C ASP A 273 24.01 33.49 -2.72
N GLN A 274 23.53 32.45 -3.44
CA GLN A 274 22.10 32.18 -3.52
C GLN A 274 21.63 31.56 -2.21
N GLN A 275 20.69 32.25 -1.56
CA GLN A 275 20.07 31.76 -0.34
C GLN A 275 19.48 30.37 -0.56
N ALA A 276 19.95 29.41 0.22
CA ALA A 276 19.43 28.06 0.19
C ALA A 276 17.94 28.09 0.51
N PHE A 277 17.16 27.28 -0.21
CA PHE A 277 15.74 27.12 0.10
C PHE A 277 15.60 26.61 1.53
N GLN A 278 14.91 27.38 2.37
CA GLN A 278 14.56 26.97 3.71
C GLN A 278 13.15 26.41 3.69
N GLU A 279 13.04 25.13 3.98
CA GLU A 279 11.74 24.48 4.10
C GLU A 279 10.92 25.13 5.23
N PRO A 280 9.64 25.45 4.99
CA PRO A 280 8.76 25.94 6.04
C PRO A 280 8.73 25.01 7.24
N LEU A 281 8.70 25.60 8.43
CA LEU A 281 8.50 24.90 9.69
C LEU A 281 7.05 25.10 10.13
N SER A 282 6.37 24.01 10.48
CA SER A 282 5.04 24.05 11.09
C SER A 282 5.04 23.29 12.43
N PRO A 283 4.07 23.55 13.32
CA PRO A 283 4.09 22.99 14.66
C PRO A 283 3.66 21.52 14.67
N CYS A 284 4.36 20.71 15.47
CA CYS A 284 4.00 19.32 15.74
C CYS A 284 2.57 19.23 16.30
N PRO A 285 1.71 18.34 15.79
CA PRO A 285 0.33 18.20 16.28
C PRO A 285 0.23 17.67 17.71
N TYR A 286 1.33 17.22 18.32
CA TYR A 286 1.34 16.70 19.69
C TYR A 286 1.98 17.66 20.69
N CYS A 287 3.16 18.20 20.37
CA CYS A 287 3.98 18.99 21.30
C CYS A 287 4.23 20.43 20.83
N ALA A 288 3.64 20.84 19.70
CA ALA A 288 3.83 22.16 19.07
C ALA A 288 5.26 22.55 18.69
N ALA A 289 6.27 21.69 18.93
CA ALA A 289 7.64 21.93 18.50
C ALA A 289 7.71 22.12 16.97
N PRO A 290 8.49 23.10 16.47
CA PRO A 290 8.62 23.33 15.04
C PRO A 290 9.35 22.16 14.36
N LEU A 291 8.82 21.68 13.24
CA LEU A 291 9.42 20.65 12.41
C LEU A 291 9.25 21.00 10.92
N PRO A 292 10.15 20.54 10.03
CA PRO A 292 9.96 20.70 8.59
C PRO A 292 8.61 20.13 8.14
N ASP A 293 7.90 20.86 7.29
CA ASP A 293 6.59 20.47 6.76
C ASP A 293 6.57 19.04 6.17
N SER A 294 7.66 18.61 5.54
CA SER A 294 7.82 17.28 4.95
C SER A 294 8.21 16.19 5.95
N SER A 295 8.57 16.51 7.20
CA SER A 295 8.96 15.50 8.18
C SER A 295 7.74 14.74 8.72
N LEU A 296 7.85 13.41 8.78
CA LEU A 296 6.82 12.51 9.33
C LEU A 296 7.17 11.94 10.71
N SER A 297 8.25 12.45 11.32
CA SER A 297 8.67 12.12 12.68
C SER A 297 9.12 13.38 13.40
N CYS A 298 8.62 13.58 14.62
CA CYS A 298 8.98 14.74 15.42
C CYS A 298 10.28 14.46 16.21
N GLY A 299 11.33 15.23 15.97
CA GLY A 299 12.60 15.09 16.72
C GLY A 299 12.48 15.39 18.22
N HIS A 300 11.48 16.17 18.64
CA HIS A 300 11.29 16.54 20.05
C HIS A 300 10.54 15.47 20.86
N CYS A 301 9.35 15.06 20.41
CA CYS A 301 8.52 14.08 21.12
C CYS A 301 8.68 12.63 20.61
N GLN A 302 9.51 12.42 19.58
CA GLN A 302 9.81 11.12 18.96
C GLN A 302 8.60 10.37 18.38
N ASN A 303 7.45 11.02 18.27
CA ASN A 303 6.24 10.44 17.70
C ASN A 303 6.23 10.56 16.17
N ILE A 304 5.62 9.56 15.52
CA ILE A 304 5.24 9.64 14.11
C ILE A 304 4.10 10.64 13.99
N VAL A 305 4.26 11.65 13.13
CA VAL A 305 3.21 12.64 12.88
C VAL A 305 2.34 12.19 11.69
N PRO A 306 1.04 12.50 11.71
CA PRO A 306 0.14 12.01 10.67
C PRO A 306 0.44 12.66 9.32
N PHE A 307 0.32 11.86 8.26
CA PHE A 307 0.52 12.29 6.88
C PHE A 307 -0.78 12.84 6.29
N CYS A 308 -0.71 14.01 5.68
CA CYS A 308 -1.81 14.63 4.97
C CYS A 308 -2.02 13.95 3.61
N ALA A 309 -3.16 13.30 3.41
CA ALA A 309 -3.47 12.57 2.18
C ALA A 309 -3.53 13.44 0.91
N VAL A 310 -3.68 14.76 1.04
CA VAL A 310 -3.77 15.69 -0.10
C VAL A 310 -2.49 16.46 -0.38
N THR A 311 -1.69 16.81 0.64
CA THR A 311 -0.42 17.55 0.43
C THR A 311 0.82 16.66 0.45
N GLY A 312 0.74 15.48 1.09
CA GLY A 312 1.88 14.60 1.34
C GLY A 312 2.89 15.10 2.39
N LEU A 313 2.54 16.18 3.07
CA LEU A 313 3.24 16.76 4.21
C LEU A 313 2.61 16.29 5.52
N HIS A 314 3.16 16.67 6.67
CA HIS A 314 2.47 16.41 7.93
C HIS A 314 1.26 17.33 8.12
N VAL A 315 0.29 16.91 8.91
CA VAL A 315 -0.90 17.69 9.22
C VAL A 315 -0.65 18.68 10.37
N VAL A 316 -1.34 19.81 10.33
CA VAL A 316 -1.28 20.87 11.34
C VAL A 316 -2.66 21.03 11.96
N LEU A 317 -2.75 21.12 13.30
CA LEU A 317 -4.04 21.18 14.00
C LEU A 317 -4.93 22.36 13.53
N SER A 318 -4.33 23.50 13.21
CA SER A 318 -5.03 24.70 12.77
C SER A 318 -5.56 24.63 11.33
N ASP A 319 -5.16 23.63 10.55
CA ASP A 319 -5.55 23.43 9.15
C ASP A 319 -6.05 22.00 8.91
N TRP A 320 -6.60 21.35 9.94
CA TRP A 320 -7.05 19.96 9.88
C TRP A 320 -8.50 19.86 9.39
N SER A 321 -8.78 19.02 8.40
CA SER A 321 -10.14 18.70 7.97
C SER A 321 -10.64 17.37 8.53
N SER A 322 -11.96 17.15 8.48
CA SER A 322 -12.55 15.82 8.64
C SER A 322 -11.76 14.77 7.83
N PRO A 323 -11.37 13.63 8.44
CA PRO A 323 -10.66 12.57 7.72
C PRO A 323 -11.51 11.98 6.59
N CYS A 324 -10.87 11.33 5.63
CA CYS A 324 -11.58 10.62 4.56
C CYS A 324 -12.52 9.56 5.13
N GLY A 325 -13.80 9.59 4.73
CA GLY A 325 -14.79 8.60 5.19
C GLY A 325 -14.47 7.15 4.83
N ASN A 326 -13.69 6.90 3.78
CA ASN A 326 -13.31 5.53 3.38
C ASN A 326 -11.98 5.05 3.97
N CYS A 327 -10.92 5.88 3.96
CA CYS A 327 -9.60 5.43 4.42
C CYS A 327 -9.17 6.02 5.76
N SER A 328 -9.95 6.94 6.35
CA SER A 328 -9.66 7.62 7.62
C SER A 328 -8.34 8.40 7.66
N PHE A 329 -7.69 8.62 6.52
CA PHE A 329 -6.49 9.47 6.49
C PHE A 329 -6.85 10.94 6.66
N PRO A 330 -6.03 11.69 7.41
CA PRO A 330 -6.26 13.11 7.65
C PRO A 330 -5.84 13.94 6.45
N MET A 331 -6.40 15.14 6.34
CA MET A 331 -6.19 16.05 5.21
C MET A 331 -6.08 17.49 5.73
N ARG A 332 -5.36 18.33 4.99
CA ARG A 332 -5.29 19.76 5.24
C ARG A 332 -6.50 20.43 4.59
N TYR A 333 -7.26 21.19 5.37
CA TYR A 333 -8.50 21.84 4.96
C TYR A 333 -8.26 22.84 3.83
N SER A 334 -7.25 23.71 3.97
CA SER A 334 -6.89 24.71 2.94
C SER A 334 -6.51 24.11 1.58
N MET A 335 -6.00 22.87 1.56
CA MET A 335 -5.70 22.17 0.32
C MET A 335 -6.97 21.59 -0.31
N LEU A 336 -7.87 21.02 0.49
CA LEU A 336 -9.15 20.53 -0.01
C LEU A 336 -10.00 21.66 -0.63
N GLU A 337 -10.01 22.85 -0.03
CA GLU A 337 -10.68 24.03 -0.60
C GLU A 337 -10.10 24.40 -1.97
N ARG A 338 -8.76 24.36 -2.12
CA ARG A 338 -8.11 24.57 -3.42
C ARG A 338 -8.48 23.50 -4.43
N MET A 339 -8.47 22.23 -4.05
CA MET A 339 -8.88 21.13 -4.94
C MET A 339 -10.32 21.30 -5.42
N LEU A 340 -11.26 21.68 -4.54
CA LEU A 340 -12.65 21.99 -4.89
C LEU A 340 -12.80 23.17 -5.86
N ALA A 341 -11.92 24.17 -5.78
CA ALA A 341 -11.95 25.30 -6.68
C ALA A 341 -11.53 24.92 -8.11
N HIS A 342 -10.66 23.92 -8.26
CA HIS A 342 -10.15 23.47 -9.56
C HIS A 342 -10.98 22.33 -10.18
N GLU A 343 -11.54 21.44 -9.37
CA GLU A 343 -12.24 20.24 -9.83
C GLU A 343 -13.71 20.21 -9.35
N LYS A 344 -14.62 19.72 -10.20
CA LYS A 344 -16.05 19.61 -9.85
C LYS A 344 -16.34 18.53 -8.80
N SER A 345 -15.45 17.55 -8.66
CA SER A 345 -15.56 16.43 -7.74
C SER A 345 -14.17 16.12 -7.19
N ILE A 346 -14.03 16.02 -5.88
CA ILE A 346 -12.75 15.63 -5.28
C ILE A 346 -12.70 14.11 -5.15
N VAL A 347 -11.60 13.52 -5.58
CA VAL A 347 -11.26 12.13 -5.27
C VAL A 347 -10.15 12.13 -4.23
N CYS A 348 -10.28 11.31 -3.19
CA CYS A 348 -9.25 11.14 -2.18
C CYS A 348 -7.96 10.60 -2.81
N PRO A 349 -6.83 11.33 -2.79
CA PRO A 349 -5.61 10.84 -3.44
C PRO A 349 -5.00 9.59 -2.79
N MET A 350 -5.38 9.29 -1.54
CA MET A 350 -4.93 8.10 -0.83
C MET A 350 -5.69 6.84 -1.28
N CYS A 351 -7.02 6.87 -1.30
CA CYS A 351 -7.82 5.66 -1.56
C CYS A 351 -8.55 5.65 -2.91
N SER A 352 -8.45 6.72 -3.69
CA SER A 352 -9.16 6.89 -4.97
C SER A 352 -10.69 6.85 -4.89
N GLU A 353 -11.28 6.97 -3.69
CA GLU A 353 -12.74 7.13 -3.54
C GLU A 353 -13.16 8.59 -3.60
N GLU A 354 -14.38 8.84 -4.07
CA GLU A 354 -14.98 10.17 -4.09
C GLU A 354 -15.15 10.72 -2.67
N LEU A 355 -14.80 12.00 -2.49
CA LEU A 355 -15.08 12.76 -1.28
C LEU A 355 -16.29 13.64 -1.55
N ALA A 356 -17.35 13.47 -0.74
CA ALA A 356 -18.48 14.38 -0.80
C ALA A 356 -18.02 15.80 -0.43
N ALA A 357 -18.39 16.80 -1.23
CA ALA A 357 -18.03 18.20 -0.95
C ALA A 357 -18.55 18.67 0.42
N SER A 358 -19.71 18.16 0.85
CA SER A 358 -20.27 18.39 2.19
C SER A 358 -19.45 17.77 3.33
N ALA A 359 -18.59 16.80 3.02
CA ALA A 359 -17.71 16.16 3.99
C ALA A 359 -16.40 16.93 4.20
N VAL A 360 -16.15 18.03 3.49
CA VAL A 360 -14.99 18.91 3.71
C VAL A 360 -15.36 19.93 4.80
N THR A 361 -15.03 19.59 6.04
CA THR A 361 -15.25 20.47 7.20
C THR A 361 -13.96 20.69 7.94
N LYS A 362 -13.68 21.93 8.33
CA LYS A 362 -12.53 22.25 9.17
C LYS A 362 -12.82 21.83 10.60
N LEU A 363 -11.95 21.02 11.19
CA LEU A 363 -12.10 20.61 12.58
C LEU A 363 -11.66 21.74 13.52
N SER A 364 -12.25 21.75 14.72
CA SER A 364 -11.71 22.53 15.82
C SER A 364 -10.32 22.01 16.20
N PRO A 365 -9.40 22.86 16.73
CA PRO A 365 -8.10 22.38 17.19
C PRO A 365 -8.20 21.25 18.24
N GLU A 366 -9.25 21.26 19.07
CA GLU A 366 -9.50 20.22 20.07
C GLU A 366 -9.86 18.88 19.43
N ASP A 367 -10.73 18.88 18.41
CA ASP A 367 -11.12 17.65 17.72
C ASP A 367 -9.99 17.13 16.81
N ALA A 368 -9.23 18.03 16.19
CA ALA A 368 -8.02 17.68 15.46
C ALA A 368 -6.98 17.00 16.38
N LEU A 369 -6.82 17.49 17.62
CA LEU A 369 -5.93 16.87 18.60
C LEU A 369 -6.41 15.48 19.01
N LYS A 370 -7.73 15.26 19.17
CA LYS A 370 -8.29 13.93 19.45
C LYS A 370 -7.99 12.94 18.33
N GLU A 371 -8.13 13.34 17.06
CA GLU A 371 -7.78 12.50 15.91
C GLU A 371 -6.27 12.24 15.83
N ALA A 372 -5.43 13.25 16.11
CA ALA A 372 -3.99 13.08 16.18
C ALA A 372 -3.59 12.06 17.28
N GLU A 373 -4.14 12.17 18.48
CA GLU A 373 -3.87 11.22 19.57
C GLU A 373 -4.39 9.81 19.27
N LYS A 374 -5.52 9.69 18.57
CA LYS A 374 -6.01 8.40 18.08
C LYS A 374 -5.03 7.77 17.09
N PHE A 375 -4.51 8.54 16.14
CA PHE A 375 -3.48 8.07 15.21
C PHE A 375 -2.20 7.65 15.92
N LYS A 376 -1.71 8.45 16.88
CA LYS A 376 -0.52 8.14 17.69
C LYS A 376 -0.64 6.79 18.41
N ARG A 377 -1.83 6.47 18.93
CA ARG A 377 -2.11 5.19 19.60
C ARG A 377 -1.96 3.97 18.68
N SER A 378 -2.13 4.12 17.37
CA SER A 378 -1.96 3.01 16.41
C SER A 378 -0.49 2.58 16.24
N PHE A 379 0.46 3.40 16.69
CA PHE A 379 1.91 3.09 16.62
C PHE A 379 2.55 2.71 17.95
N THR A 380 1.95 3.12 19.08
CA THR A 380 2.41 2.75 20.42
C THR A 380 1.83 1.40 20.85
N ARG A 381 2.67 0.49 21.34
CA ARG A 381 2.25 -0.81 21.89
C ARG A 381 1.24 -0.61 23.03
N ARG A 382 0.04 -1.19 22.93
CA ARG A 382 -0.74 -1.48 24.14
C ARG A 382 0.03 -2.57 24.88
N MET A 383 0.54 -2.27 26.07
CA MET A 383 0.87 -3.34 27.00
C MET A 383 -0.44 -4.07 27.30
N SER A 384 -0.56 -5.32 26.84
CA SER A 384 -1.66 -6.18 27.25
C SER A 384 -1.65 -6.26 28.77
N THR A 385 -2.72 -5.85 29.40
CA THR A 385 -2.97 -5.99 30.85
C THR A 385 -3.22 -7.45 31.23
N HIS A 386 -2.35 -8.38 30.80
CA HIS A 386 -2.46 -9.81 31.07
C HIS A 386 -1.19 -10.47 31.65
N GLU A 387 -0.16 -9.71 32.00
CA GLU A 387 0.99 -10.23 32.76
C GLU A 387 0.97 -9.87 34.26
N ASN A 388 -0.20 -9.51 34.81
CA ASN A 388 -0.41 -9.44 36.27
C ASN A 388 -1.65 -10.25 36.66
N ARG A 389 -1.55 -11.57 36.55
CA ARG A 389 -2.21 -12.47 37.50
C ARG A 389 -1.19 -13.52 37.93
N SER A 390 -0.73 -13.32 39.15
CA SER A 390 -0.06 -14.29 40.02
C SER A 390 -0.81 -15.61 40.11
#